data_AF-A0A7Y4K0X3-F1
#
_entry.id   AF-A0A7Y4K0X3-F1
#
_cell.length_a   1.000
_cell.length_b   1.000
_cell.length_c   1.000
_cell.angle_alpha   90.00
_cell.angle_beta   90.00
_cell.angle_gamma   90.00
#
_symmetry.space_group_name_H-M   'P 1'
#
loop_
_entity.id
_entity.type
_entity.pdbx_description
1 polymer ?
#
loop_
_entity_poly.entity_id
_entity_poly.type
_entity_poly.pdbx_seq_one_letter_code
_entity_poly.pdbx_strand_id
1 'polypeptide(L)'
;MTRNRLLLGFTLSALGALAGCERSSGAAPDATPAAPAPVTAQAPAAKPAAPDADAVAKLAAHFFQAPRNPAPLPTDTEAQVALGRMLFHEPRLSKNHDVSCNSCHGLTTFGVDNKALSDGHKGQKGTRNSPTVYNAAHHIAQFWDGRAATLEAQAEGPMMNPVEMAMPDAKRVEATLSSMPEYATRFRAAFPKGGRPVTLANAARALAAFERTLTTPSRFDRFLAGEHSALSAQEQRGLEAFVTTGCTTCHNGPAVGGASFQKLGLVEAYPALTDAGRFDATKNEDDRGYFRVPTLRNVEMTGPYLHDGSVKDLPTMVRLMGRYQLGRTLKDGEVDDLVAFLKSLTGELPPAERIS
;
A
#
# COMPACT_ATOMS: atom_id res chain seq x y z
N MET A 1 -16.14 60.90 12.40
CA MET A 1 -15.83 60.73 10.96
C MET A 1 -16.99 60.01 10.29
N THR A 2 -17.54 60.69 9.29
CA THR A 2 -18.78 60.42 8.54
C THR A 2 -18.71 59.15 7.68
N ARG A 3 -19.78 58.35 7.62
CA ARG A 3 -20.02 57.34 6.56
C ARG A 3 -21.36 57.62 5.89
N ASN A 4 -21.31 58.07 4.64
CA ASN A 4 -22.40 58.07 3.64
C ASN A 4 -22.69 56.60 3.23
N ARG A 5 -23.93 56.09 3.17
CA ARG A 5 -25.03 56.35 2.20
C ARG A 5 -24.59 56.01 0.75
N LEU A 6 -25.30 55.26 -0.10
CA LEU A 6 -26.72 54.91 -0.16
C LEU A 6 -26.97 53.82 -1.25
N LEU A 7 -27.99 53.00 -1.01
CA LEU A 7 -28.98 52.33 -1.89
C LEU A 7 -28.80 52.29 -3.42
N LEU A 8 -29.10 51.12 -4.01
CA LEU A 8 -29.66 50.99 -5.37
C LEU A 8 -30.90 50.10 -5.35
N GLY A 9 -32.00 50.60 -5.90
CA GLY A 9 -33.23 49.87 -6.16
C GLY A 9 -33.91 50.38 -7.43
N PHE A 10 -34.27 49.42 -8.28
CA PHE A 10 -35.32 49.40 -9.33
C PHE A 10 -35.62 50.66 -10.17
N THR A 11 -35.69 50.49 -11.49
CA THR A 11 -36.97 50.37 -12.23
C THR A 11 -36.79 50.21 -13.75
N LEU A 12 -37.87 49.73 -14.35
CA LEU A 12 -38.14 49.23 -15.69
C LEU A 12 -38.50 50.35 -16.70
N SER A 13 -38.22 50.14 -17.99
CA SER A 13 -39.15 50.33 -19.15
C SER A 13 -38.55 51.03 -20.38
N ALA A 14 -38.57 50.28 -21.50
CA ALA A 14 -39.01 50.60 -22.87
C ALA A 14 -38.83 52.01 -23.48
N LEU A 15 -38.24 52.08 -24.70
CA LEU A 15 -38.92 52.26 -26.01
C LEU A 15 -37.97 52.92 -27.06
N GLY A 16 -37.89 52.32 -28.27
CA GLY A 16 -37.81 53.02 -29.56
C GLY A 16 -36.50 53.64 -30.06
N ALA A 17 -35.97 53.13 -31.19
CA ALA A 17 -35.87 53.86 -32.47
C ALA A 17 -35.12 53.04 -33.53
N LEU A 18 -35.76 52.88 -34.69
CA LEU A 18 -35.26 52.27 -35.92
C LEU A 18 -34.35 53.26 -36.66
N ALA A 19 -33.20 52.78 -37.16
CA ALA A 19 -32.47 53.42 -38.25
C ALA A 19 -32.16 52.35 -39.29
N GLY A 20 -32.76 52.49 -40.47
CA GLY A 20 -32.57 51.60 -41.61
C GLY A 20 -31.31 51.93 -42.40
N CYS A 21 -30.66 50.89 -42.88
CA CYS A 21 -29.89 50.91 -44.12
C CYS A 21 -30.35 49.73 -44.96
N GLU A 22 -31.01 50.02 -46.07
CA GLU A 22 -31.31 49.06 -47.12
C GLU A 22 -30.01 48.52 -47.71
N ARG A 23 -29.84 47.20 -47.68
CA ARG A 23 -28.91 46.51 -48.56
C ARG A 23 -29.63 45.42 -49.32
N SER A 24 -29.64 45.63 -50.63
CA SER A 24 -29.98 44.74 -51.72
C SER A 24 -29.70 43.26 -51.43
N SER A 25 -30.72 42.44 -51.64
CA SER A 25 -30.67 40.98 -51.64
C SER A 25 -29.91 40.47 -52.87
N GLY A 26 -28.62 40.19 -52.68
CA GLY A 26 -27.86 39.27 -53.53
C GLY A 26 -27.71 37.94 -52.81
N ALA A 27 -28.29 36.87 -53.35
CA ALA A 27 -28.09 35.53 -52.83
C ALA A 27 -26.62 35.12 -53.00
N ALA A 28 -25.92 34.89 -51.89
CA ALA A 28 -24.63 34.22 -51.90
C ALA A 28 -24.84 32.71 -52.13
N PRO A 29 -24.01 32.02 -52.93
CA PRO A 29 -24.14 30.59 -53.13
C PRO A 29 -23.84 29.84 -51.82
N ASP A 30 -24.64 28.82 -51.53
CA ASP A 30 -24.42 27.86 -50.45
C ASP A 30 -23.02 27.23 -50.57
N ALA A 31 -22.09 27.69 -49.75
CA ALA A 31 -20.83 27.00 -49.55
C ALA A 31 -21.10 25.80 -48.65
N THR A 32 -21.23 24.62 -49.25
CA THR A 32 -21.28 23.35 -48.53
C THR A 32 -20.02 23.22 -47.66
N PRO A 33 -20.13 22.93 -46.35
CA PRO A 33 -18.95 22.68 -45.52
C PRO A 33 -18.17 21.50 -46.10
N ALA A 34 -16.89 21.70 -46.37
CA ALA A 34 -16.01 20.61 -46.80
C ALA A 34 -16.02 19.52 -45.72
N ALA A 35 -16.24 18.27 -46.14
CA ALA A 35 -16.19 17.12 -45.25
C ALA A 35 -14.83 17.07 -44.54
N PRO A 36 -14.78 16.74 -43.23
CA PRO A 36 -13.53 16.58 -42.53
C PRO A 36 -12.68 15.54 -43.24
N ALA A 37 -11.41 15.85 -43.47
CA ALA A 37 -10.46 14.92 -44.06
C ALA A 37 -10.49 13.60 -43.25
N PRO A 38 -10.47 12.44 -43.92
CA PRO A 38 -10.45 11.16 -43.22
C PRO A 38 -9.24 11.13 -42.31
N VAL A 39 -9.49 11.04 -41.00
CA VAL A 39 -8.45 10.79 -40.01
C VAL A 39 -7.90 9.41 -40.36
N THR A 40 -6.74 9.38 -41.02
CA THR A 40 -6.03 8.15 -41.25
C THR A 40 -5.70 7.59 -39.87
N ALA A 41 -6.32 6.45 -39.53
CA ALA A 41 -5.98 5.72 -38.33
C ALA A 41 -4.47 5.45 -38.38
N GLN A 42 -3.70 6.11 -37.51
CA GLN A 42 -2.29 5.81 -37.34
C GLN A 42 -2.20 4.32 -37.03
N ALA A 43 -1.42 3.60 -37.83
CA ALA A 43 -1.10 2.21 -37.56
C ALA A 43 -0.60 2.12 -36.10
N PRO A 44 -1.06 1.14 -35.31
CA PRO A 44 -0.62 1.01 -33.93
C PRO A 44 0.91 0.98 -33.89
N ALA A 45 1.50 1.80 -33.02
CA ALA A 45 2.94 1.85 -32.85
C ALA A 45 3.49 0.43 -32.68
N ALA A 46 4.57 0.12 -33.38
CA ALA A 46 5.21 -1.19 -33.28
C ALA A 46 5.52 -1.48 -31.80
N LYS A 47 5.12 -2.65 -31.30
CA LYS A 47 5.43 -3.07 -29.93
C LYS A 47 6.96 -3.01 -29.74
N PRO A 48 7.46 -2.43 -28.63
CA PRO A 48 8.88 -2.46 -28.34
C PRO A 48 9.40 -3.90 -28.35
N ALA A 49 10.63 -4.09 -28.84
CA ALA A 49 11.27 -5.40 -28.86
C ALA A 49 11.29 -6.03 -27.45
N ALA A 50 11.26 -7.37 -27.40
CA ALA A 50 11.47 -8.08 -26.15
C ALA A 50 12.92 -7.91 -25.70
N PRO A 51 13.19 -7.65 -24.40
CA PRO A 51 14.54 -7.61 -23.89
C PRO A 51 15.14 -9.03 -23.83
N ASP A 52 16.45 -9.11 -23.66
CA ASP A 52 17.12 -10.38 -23.36
C ASP A 52 16.79 -10.79 -21.91
N ALA A 53 15.93 -11.80 -21.77
CA ALA A 53 15.43 -12.25 -20.48
C ALA A 53 16.55 -12.72 -19.53
N ASP A 54 17.59 -13.35 -20.07
CA ASP A 54 18.76 -13.80 -19.29
C ASP A 54 19.53 -12.60 -18.72
N ALA A 55 19.71 -11.55 -19.53
CA ALA A 55 20.37 -10.32 -19.09
C ALA A 55 19.54 -9.59 -18.03
N VAL A 56 18.22 -9.49 -18.23
CA VAL A 56 17.29 -8.88 -17.27
C VAL A 56 17.28 -9.65 -15.94
N ALA A 57 17.23 -10.99 -15.98
CA ALA A 57 17.27 -11.83 -14.78
C ALA A 57 18.58 -11.64 -14.00
N LYS A 58 19.74 -11.63 -14.69
CA LYS A 58 21.05 -11.39 -14.06
C LYS A 58 21.14 -10.00 -13.43
N LEU A 59 20.63 -8.97 -14.11
CA LEU A 59 20.55 -7.61 -13.56
C LEU A 59 19.69 -7.56 -12.31
N ALA A 60 18.50 -8.16 -12.36
CA ALA A 60 17.54 -8.19 -11.25
C ALA A 60 18.09 -8.95 -10.03
N ALA A 61 18.80 -10.06 -10.25
CA ALA A 61 19.38 -10.87 -9.18
C ALA A 61 20.42 -10.12 -8.31
N HIS A 62 20.94 -8.98 -8.79
CA HIS A 62 21.83 -8.12 -7.98
C HIS A 62 21.08 -7.37 -6.88
N PHE A 63 19.79 -7.12 -7.06
CA PHE A 63 18.97 -6.30 -6.15
C PHE A 63 17.91 -7.11 -5.41
N PHE A 64 17.49 -8.24 -5.95
CA PHE A 64 16.34 -8.99 -5.46
C PHE A 64 16.68 -10.42 -5.07
N GLN A 65 15.89 -10.95 -4.15
CA GLN A 65 15.92 -12.34 -3.73
C GLN A 65 14.48 -12.83 -3.58
N ALA A 66 14.24 -14.13 -3.77
CA ALA A 66 12.94 -14.71 -3.45
C ALA A 66 12.61 -14.47 -1.96
N PRO A 67 11.33 -14.27 -1.58
CA PRO A 67 10.96 -14.10 -0.20
C PRO A 67 11.10 -15.47 0.46
N ARG A 68 12.23 -15.67 1.13
CA ARG A 68 12.49 -16.84 1.95
C ARG A 68 12.54 -16.36 3.38
N ASN A 69 11.87 -17.07 4.27
CA ASN A 69 12.00 -16.82 5.69
C ASN A 69 13.50 -16.77 6.07
N PRO A 70 14.01 -15.63 6.59
CA PRO A 70 15.41 -15.53 6.93
C PRO A 70 15.72 -16.54 8.02
N ALA A 71 16.68 -17.42 7.76
CA ALA A 71 17.17 -18.37 8.75
C ALA A 71 18.35 -17.75 9.54
N PRO A 72 18.47 -18.00 10.86
CA PRO A 72 17.51 -18.72 11.70
C PRO A 72 16.35 -17.80 12.10
N LEU A 73 15.12 -18.22 11.77
CA LEU A 73 13.94 -17.72 12.47
C LEU A 73 14.05 -18.10 13.96
N PRO A 74 13.33 -17.43 14.87
CA PRO A 74 12.91 -18.13 16.08
C PRO A 74 12.32 -19.48 15.64
N THR A 75 12.67 -20.58 16.31
CA THR A 75 12.04 -21.88 16.03
C THR A 75 10.57 -21.82 16.47
N ASP A 76 9.75 -21.17 15.64
CA ASP A 76 8.32 -21.06 15.78
C ASP A 76 7.75 -22.47 15.60
N THR A 77 7.06 -22.97 16.61
CA THR A 77 6.49 -24.31 16.56
C THR A 77 5.16 -24.29 15.81
N GLU A 78 4.74 -25.42 15.24
CA GLU A 78 3.41 -25.55 14.63
C GLU A 78 2.28 -25.15 15.59
N ALA A 79 2.45 -25.43 16.88
CA ALA A 79 1.49 -25.03 17.92
C ALA A 79 1.42 -23.51 18.10
N GLN A 80 2.54 -22.79 17.99
CA GLN A 80 2.57 -21.32 18.04
C GLN A 80 1.93 -20.70 16.80
N VAL A 81 2.24 -21.23 15.61
CA VAL A 81 1.62 -20.80 14.35
C VAL A 81 0.10 -21.02 14.38
N ALA A 82 -0.35 -22.20 14.83
CA ALA A 82 -1.78 -22.51 14.92
C ALA A 82 -2.50 -21.61 15.94
N LEU A 83 -1.88 -21.32 17.08
CA LEU A 83 -2.42 -20.37 18.06
C LEU A 83 -2.48 -18.95 17.50
N GLY A 84 -1.42 -18.51 16.80
CA GLY A 84 -1.37 -17.21 16.15
C GLY A 84 -2.46 -17.01 15.12
N ARG A 85 -2.71 -18.03 14.28
CA ARG A 85 -3.79 -18.03 13.29
C ARG A 85 -5.15 -17.82 13.96
N MET A 86 -5.42 -18.51 15.07
CA MET A 86 -6.66 -18.30 15.81
C MET A 86 -6.78 -16.89 16.38
N LEU A 87 -5.72 -16.38 17.00
CA LEU A 87 -5.69 -15.03 17.58
C LEU A 87 -5.89 -13.95 16.52
N PHE A 88 -5.36 -14.15 15.31
CA PHE A 88 -5.50 -13.21 14.19
C PHE A 88 -6.97 -12.97 13.81
N HIS A 89 -7.80 -14.00 13.98
CA HIS A 89 -9.25 -13.97 13.71
C HIS A 89 -10.10 -13.79 14.96
N GLU A 90 -9.54 -13.51 16.12
CA GLU A 90 -10.27 -13.48 17.39
C GLU A 90 -10.85 -12.09 17.69
N PRO A 91 -12.15 -11.83 17.42
CA PRO A 91 -12.71 -10.52 17.67
C PRO A 91 -12.82 -10.20 19.16
N ARG A 92 -12.85 -11.21 20.06
CA ARG A 92 -12.90 -10.99 21.51
C ARG A 92 -11.62 -10.33 22.06
N LEU A 93 -10.58 -10.19 21.24
CA LEU A 93 -9.40 -9.37 21.57
C LEU A 93 -9.67 -7.86 21.42
N SER A 94 -10.79 -7.42 20.85
CA SER A 94 -11.22 -6.01 20.90
C SER A 94 -12.18 -5.73 22.05
N LYS A 95 -12.26 -4.48 22.50
CA LYS A 95 -13.12 -4.06 23.62
C LYS A 95 -14.61 -4.41 23.44
N ASN A 96 -15.10 -4.36 22.19
CA ASN A 96 -16.50 -4.64 21.85
C ASN A 96 -16.72 -6.06 21.30
N HIS A 97 -15.66 -6.88 21.23
CA HIS A 97 -15.69 -8.20 20.63
C HIS A 97 -16.13 -8.23 19.16
N ASP A 98 -15.72 -7.22 18.38
CA ASP A 98 -16.18 -6.95 17.00
C ASP A 98 -15.05 -6.65 15.99
N VAL A 99 -13.79 -6.54 16.46
CA VAL A 99 -12.62 -6.22 15.64
C VAL A 99 -11.52 -7.24 15.91
N SER A 100 -10.94 -7.79 14.84
CA SER A 100 -9.77 -8.68 14.88
C SER A 100 -8.66 -8.11 14.00
N CYS A 101 -7.48 -8.74 14.00
CA CYS A 101 -6.43 -8.38 13.04
C CYS A 101 -6.95 -8.49 11.60
N ASN A 102 -7.71 -9.55 11.31
CA ASN A 102 -8.31 -9.79 9.99
C ASN A 102 -9.35 -8.75 9.57
N SER A 103 -9.88 -7.93 10.48
CA SER A 103 -10.82 -6.85 10.13
C SER A 103 -10.16 -5.73 9.31
N CYS A 104 -8.89 -5.43 9.58
CA CYS A 104 -8.11 -4.40 8.86
C CYS A 104 -7.07 -5.01 7.92
N HIS A 105 -6.69 -6.27 8.15
CA HIS A 105 -5.67 -7.01 7.41
C HIS A 105 -6.25 -8.29 6.82
N GLY A 106 -7.30 -8.18 6.01
CA GLY A 106 -8.05 -9.32 5.49
C GLY A 106 -7.18 -10.28 4.69
N LEU A 107 -7.02 -11.53 5.16
CA LEU A 107 -6.09 -12.48 4.53
C LEU A 107 -6.54 -12.94 3.14
N THR A 108 -7.83 -12.85 2.83
CA THR A 108 -8.40 -13.11 1.50
C THR A 108 -8.38 -11.89 0.58
N THR A 109 -8.03 -10.72 1.12
CA THR A 109 -7.89 -9.44 0.42
C THR A 109 -6.45 -8.94 0.48
N PHE A 110 -5.49 -9.87 0.32
CA PHE A 110 -4.05 -9.57 0.30
C PHE A 110 -3.54 -8.84 1.55
N GLY A 111 -4.14 -9.12 2.70
CA GLY A 111 -3.67 -8.65 4.01
C GLY A 111 -4.01 -7.20 4.30
N VAL A 112 -4.98 -6.62 3.60
CA VAL A 112 -5.48 -5.24 3.78
C VAL A 112 -7.00 -5.19 3.75
N ASP A 113 -7.60 -4.03 4.03
CA ASP A 113 -9.04 -3.77 3.95
C ASP A 113 -9.45 -2.94 2.71
N ASN A 114 -8.47 -2.56 1.87
CA ASN A 114 -8.63 -1.71 0.68
C ASN A 114 -9.30 -0.34 0.94
N LYS A 115 -9.17 0.20 2.16
CA LYS A 115 -9.64 1.54 2.53
C LYS A 115 -8.49 2.52 2.60
N ALA A 116 -8.78 3.81 2.43
CA ALA A 116 -7.77 4.85 2.70
C ALA A 116 -7.33 4.80 4.17
N LEU A 117 -8.31 4.74 5.08
CA LEU A 117 -8.12 4.60 6.52
C LEU A 117 -9.08 3.52 7.06
N SER A 118 -8.55 2.63 7.88
CA SER A 118 -9.28 1.50 8.46
C SER A 118 -10.29 1.94 9.52
N ASP A 119 -11.37 1.16 9.63
CA ASP A 119 -12.37 1.29 10.70
C ASP A 119 -11.96 0.40 11.87
N GLY A 120 -11.82 0.98 13.06
CA GLY A 120 -11.64 0.23 14.30
C GLY A 120 -12.81 0.39 15.25
N HIS A 121 -12.51 0.45 16.55
CA HIS A 121 -13.49 0.51 17.63
C HIS A 121 -14.54 1.61 17.38
N LYS A 122 -15.83 1.23 17.35
CA LYS A 122 -16.97 2.12 17.08
C LYS A 122 -16.91 2.85 15.72
N GLY A 123 -16.23 2.29 14.73
CA GLY A 123 -16.08 2.90 13.40
C GLY A 123 -15.15 4.11 13.39
N GLN A 124 -14.33 4.28 14.43
CA GLN A 124 -13.30 5.32 14.42
C GLN A 124 -12.26 5.03 13.33
N LYS A 125 -11.78 6.08 12.67
CA LYS A 125 -10.72 6.00 11.68
C LYS A 125 -9.35 6.17 12.34
N GLY A 126 -8.39 5.36 11.91
CA GLY A 126 -6.98 5.62 12.17
C GLY A 126 -6.45 6.83 11.38
N THR A 127 -5.16 7.12 11.49
CA THR A 127 -4.50 8.22 10.76
C THR A 127 -3.67 7.76 9.56
N ARG A 128 -3.49 6.45 9.41
CA ARG A 128 -2.71 5.86 8.32
C ARG A 128 -3.45 4.68 7.67
N ASN A 129 -3.16 4.46 6.41
CA ASN A 129 -3.55 3.27 5.65
C ASN A 129 -2.95 2.00 6.30
N SER A 130 -3.74 0.95 6.34
CA SER A 130 -3.35 -0.37 6.85
C SER A 130 -2.47 -1.09 5.81
N PRO A 131 -1.16 -1.26 6.04
CA PRO A 131 -0.30 -1.97 5.09
C PRO A 131 -0.57 -3.48 5.15
N THR A 132 -0.18 -4.20 4.09
CA THR A 132 -0.31 -5.66 4.05
C THR A 132 0.51 -6.35 5.16
N VAL A 133 -0.08 -7.38 5.77
CA VAL A 133 0.64 -8.32 6.66
C VAL A 133 1.48 -9.33 5.88
N TYR A 134 1.21 -9.53 4.59
CA TYR A 134 1.98 -10.46 3.77
C TYR A 134 3.40 -9.94 3.55
N ASN A 135 4.39 -10.83 3.76
CA ASN A 135 5.83 -10.56 3.66
C ASN A 135 6.35 -9.55 4.70
N ALA A 136 5.56 -9.18 5.71
CA ALA A 136 5.95 -8.19 6.72
C ALA A 136 7.10 -8.63 7.63
N ALA A 137 7.36 -9.93 7.69
CA ALA A 137 8.50 -10.52 8.40
C ALA A 137 9.87 -10.12 7.80
N HIS A 138 9.91 -9.60 6.57
CA HIS A 138 11.15 -9.14 5.93
C HIS A 138 11.47 -7.66 6.19
N HIS A 139 10.59 -6.94 6.89
CA HIS A 139 10.82 -5.54 7.17
C HIS A 139 11.88 -5.35 8.27
N ILE A 140 12.71 -4.30 8.16
CA ILE A 140 13.66 -3.90 9.21
C ILE A 140 12.98 -3.40 10.49
N ALA A 141 11.72 -2.96 10.37
CA ALA A 141 10.85 -2.52 11.44
C ALA A 141 9.39 -2.52 10.95
N GLN A 142 8.45 -2.50 11.88
CA GLN A 142 7.01 -2.50 11.61
C GLN A 142 6.40 -1.12 11.74
N PHE A 143 5.19 -0.97 11.17
CA PHE A 143 4.51 0.30 10.90
C PHE A 143 5.23 1.20 9.87
N TRP A 144 4.52 2.22 9.40
CA TRP A 144 5.03 3.23 8.48
C TRP A 144 6.19 4.07 9.03
N ASP A 145 6.22 4.30 10.34
CA ASP A 145 7.26 5.06 11.05
C ASP A 145 8.40 4.18 11.61
N GLY A 146 8.24 2.86 11.56
CA GLY A 146 9.21 1.93 12.12
C GLY A 146 9.26 1.91 13.65
N ARG A 147 8.20 2.31 14.34
CA ARG A 147 8.21 2.42 15.82
C ARG A 147 8.30 1.08 16.56
N ALA A 148 8.04 -0.04 15.90
CA ALA A 148 8.18 -1.38 16.47
C ALA A 148 9.30 -2.14 15.74
N ALA A 149 10.29 -2.63 16.48
CA ALA A 149 11.45 -3.30 15.91
C ALA A 149 11.13 -4.72 15.38
N THR A 150 10.10 -5.39 15.91
CA THR A 150 9.74 -6.76 15.54
C THR A 150 8.23 -6.91 15.36
N LEU A 151 7.79 -8.03 14.76
CA LEU A 151 6.37 -8.39 14.67
C LEU A 151 5.75 -8.57 16.06
N GLU A 152 6.46 -9.16 17.02
CA GLU A 152 5.97 -9.28 18.39
C GLU A 152 5.66 -7.93 19.01
N ALA A 153 6.61 -6.98 18.92
CA ALA A 153 6.40 -5.64 19.44
C ALA A 153 5.27 -4.89 18.71
N GLN A 154 5.07 -5.18 17.42
CA GLN A 154 3.98 -4.63 16.63
C GLN A 154 2.62 -5.15 17.11
N ALA A 155 2.49 -6.48 17.29
CA ALA A 155 1.24 -7.16 17.58
C ALA A 155 0.61 -6.72 18.91
N GLU A 156 1.41 -6.26 19.88
CA GLU A 156 0.91 -5.71 21.14
C GLU A 156 0.13 -4.40 20.94
N GLY A 157 0.57 -3.53 20.01
CA GLY A 157 0.02 -2.19 19.85
C GLY A 157 -1.48 -2.15 19.52
N PRO A 158 -1.95 -2.83 18.46
CA PRO A 158 -3.34 -2.76 18.00
C PRO A 158 -4.37 -3.15 19.04
N MET A 159 -4.06 -4.16 19.86
CA MET A 159 -4.95 -4.66 20.91
C MET A 159 -5.39 -3.54 21.86
N MET A 160 -4.49 -2.62 22.22
CA MET A 160 -4.78 -1.52 23.15
C MET A 160 -4.97 -0.15 22.48
N ASN A 161 -4.74 -0.02 21.18
CA ASN A 161 -4.93 1.26 20.49
C ASN A 161 -6.42 1.65 20.49
N PRO A 162 -6.80 2.83 21.03
CA PRO A 162 -8.20 3.24 21.24
C PRO A 162 -9.02 3.43 19.95
N VAL A 163 -8.36 3.60 18.80
CA VAL A 163 -9.03 3.70 17.49
C VAL A 163 -8.94 2.41 16.67
N GLU A 164 -8.31 1.36 17.21
CA GLU A 164 -8.21 0.03 16.59
C GLU A 164 -9.03 -0.99 17.41
N MET A 165 -8.39 -1.82 18.26
CA MET A 165 -9.11 -2.85 19.05
C MET A 165 -9.50 -2.37 20.46
N ALA A 166 -8.87 -1.29 20.96
CA ALA A 166 -9.28 -0.51 22.12
C ALA A 166 -9.40 -1.23 23.47
N MET A 167 -8.71 -2.36 23.68
CA MET A 167 -8.63 -2.97 25.02
C MET A 167 -7.99 -1.99 26.02
N PRO A 168 -8.50 -1.91 27.26
CA PRO A 168 -8.04 -0.92 28.21
C PRO A 168 -6.59 -1.12 28.65
N ASP A 169 -6.15 -2.38 28.78
CA ASP A 169 -4.80 -2.75 29.17
C ASP A 169 -4.49 -4.23 28.87
N ALA A 170 -3.23 -4.62 29.04
CA ALA A 170 -2.75 -5.99 28.88
C ALA A 170 -3.45 -6.98 29.83
N LYS A 171 -3.82 -6.57 31.05
CA LYS A 171 -4.47 -7.47 32.02
C LYS A 171 -5.85 -7.89 31.51
N ARG A 172 -6.58 -6.97 30.87
CA ARG A 172 -7.88 -7.27 30.27
C ARG A 172 -7.74 -8.24 29.10
N VAL A 173 -6.70 -8.09 28.26
CA VAL A 173 -6.40 -9.05 27.19
C VAL A 173 -6.15 -10.45 27.76
N GLU A 174 -5.26 -10.55 28.75
CA GLU A 174 -4.93 -11.81 29.41
C GLU A 174 -6.14 -12.45 30.10
N ALA A 175 -6.98 -11.66 30.76
CA ALA A 175 -8.19 -12.13 31.43
C ALA A 175 -9.21 -12.69 30.41
N THR A 176 -9.43 -11.99 29.29
CA THR A 176 -10.29 -12.49 28.21
C THR A 176 -9.78 -13.82 27.68
N LEU A 177 -8.49 -13.91 27.32
CA LEU A 177 -7.89 -15.16 26.81
C LEU A 177 -7.96 -16.31 27.82
N SER A 178 -7.71 -16.01 29.09
CA SER A 178 -7.75 -17.01 30.17
C SER A 178 -9.18 -17.52 30.45
N SER A 179 -10.20 -16.70 30.17
CA SER A 179 -11.61 -17.10 30.34
C SER A 179 -12.10 -18.12 29.31
N MET A 180 -11.31 -18.40 28.27
CA MET A 180 -11.67 -19.30 27.16
C MET A 180 -10.89 -20.62 27.28
N PRO A 181 -11.53 -21.75 27.66
CA PRO A 181 -10.83 -23.01 27.96
C PRO A 181 -9.98 -23.56 26.80
N GLU A 182 -10.43 -23.36 25.56
CA GLU A 182 -9.66 -23.76 24.37
C GLU A 182 -8.35 -22.98 24.25
N TYR A 183 -8.38 -21.65 24.41
CA TYR A 183 -7.16 -20.83 24.40
C TYR A 183 -6.22 -21.24 25.52
N ALA A 184 -6.70 -21.41 26.75
CA ALA A 184 -5.84 -21.86 27.86
C ALA A 184 -5.11 -23.17 27.53
N THR A 185 -5.76 -24.10 26.81
CA THR A 185 -5.16 -25.36 26.35
C THR A 185 -4.13 -25.12 25.24
N ARG A 186 -4.44 -24.30 24.25
CA ARG A 186 -3.53 -24.02 23.13
C ARG A 186 -2.32 -23.20 23.54
N PHE A 187 -2.46 -22.26 24.48
CA PHE A 187 -1.33 -21.54 25.08
C PHE A 187 -0.39 -22.49 25.83
N ARG A 188 -0.90 -23.48 26.58
CA ARG A 188 -0.06 -24.51 27.21
C ARG A 188 0.72 -25.33 26.19
N ALA A 189 0.08 -25.71 25.08
CA ALA A 189 0.74 -26.47 24.02
C ALA A 189 1.80 -25.64 23.26
N ALA A 190 1.50 -24.38 22.96
CA ALA A 190 2.40 -23.47 22.24
C ALA A 190 3.58 -22.98 23.10
N PHE A 191 3.39 -22.89 24.42
CA PHE A 191 4.38 -22.37 25.37
C PHE A 191 4.48 -23.28 26.61
N PRO A 192 5.03 -24.51 26.47
CA PRO A 192 5.09 -25.49 27.56
C PRO A 192 6.11 -25.12 28.64
N LYS A 193 7.03 -24.21 28.35
CA LYS A 193 8.05 -23.72 29.29
C LYS A 193 7.55 -22.43 29.96
N GLY A 194 7.22 -22.51 31.25
CA GLY A 194 6.82 -21.36 32.07
C GLY A 194 5.58 -21.63 32.92
N GLY A 195 5.42 -20.92 34.04
CA GLY A 195 4.31 -21.14 34.98
C GLY A 195 2.95 -20.56 34.55
N ARG A 196 2.95 -19.50 33.72
CA ARG A 196 1.72 -18.82 33.28
C ARG A 196 1.77 -18.61 31.75
N PRO A 197 1.18 -19.52 30.94
CA PRO A 197 1.36 -19.49 29.49
C PRO A 197 0.47 -18.45 28.79
N VAL A 198 -0.70 -18.12 29.36
CA VAL A 198 -1.59 -17.08 28.81
C VAL A 198 -1.09 -15.70 29.25
N THR A 199 -0.34 -15.04 28.37
CA THR A 199 0.20 -13.69 28.58
C THR A 199 0.09 -12.88 27.29
N LEU A 200 0.09 -11.54 27.39
CA LEU A 200 0.12 -10.67 26.21
C LEU A 200 1.36 -10.97 25.34
N ALA A 201 2.53 -11.11 25.96
CA ALA A 201 3.78 -11.42 25.26
C ALA A 201 3.71 -12.74 24.48
N ASN A 202 3.10 -13.79 25.05
CA ASN A 202 2.92 -15.05 24.33
C ASN A 202 1.85 -14.95 23.23
N ALA A 203 0.82 -14.12 23.40
CA ALA A 203 -0.14 -13.84 22.33
C ALA A 203 0.55 -13.15 21.15
N ALA A 204 1.37 -12.13 21.42
CA ALA A 204 2.17 -11.42 20.42
C ALA A 204 3.18 -12.35 19.71
N ARG A 205 3.86 -13.24 20.46
CA ARG A 205 4.74 -14.26 19.88
C ARG A 205 4.01 -15.25 18.98
N ALA A 206 2.82 -15.68 19.36
CA ALA A 206 2.01 -16.56 18.53
C ALA A 206 1.54 -15.85 17.24
N LEU A 207 1.05 -14.61 17.34
CA LEU A 207 0.69 -13.78 16.18
C LEU A 207 1.87 -13.60 15.24
N ALA A 208 3.04 -13.19 15.75
CA ALA A 208 4.26 -13.04 14.95
C ALA A 208 4.70 -14.35 14.27
N ALA A 209 4.58 -15.49 14.97
CA ALA A 209 4.86 -16.80 14.39
C ALA A 209 3.93 -17.11 13.20
N PHE A 210 2.65 -16.80 13.31
CA PHE A 210 1.70 -16.93 12.21
C PHE A 210 2.01 -15.97 11.05
N GLU A 211 2.27 -14.69 11.34
CA GLU A 211 2.57 -13.67 10.34
C GLU A 211 3.84 -13.99 9.52
N ARG A 212 4.85 -14.64 10.12
CA ARG A 212 6.02 -15.16 9.39
C ARG A 212 5.69 -16.26 8.39
N THR A 213 4.52 -16.88 8.48
CA THR A 213 4.05 -17.85 7.47
C THR A 213 3.30 -17.19 6.32
N LEU A 214 2.95 -15.91 6.45
CA LEU A 214 2.22 -15.13 5.45
C LEU A 214 3.19 -14.59 4.38
N THR A 215 3.76 -15.50 3.60
CA THR A 215 4.61 -15.17 2.45
C THR A 215 3.87 -15.45 1.14
N THR A 216 4.05 -14.58 0.13
CA THR A 216 3.39 -14.73 -1.17
C THR A 216 4.42 -14.65 -2.31
N PRO A 217 5.15 -15.74 -2.60
CA PRO A 217 5.95 -15.82 -3.82
C PRO A 217 5.08 -15.57 -5.06
N SER A 218 5.63 -14.92 -6.07
CA SER A 218 4.95 -14.55 -7.31
C SER A 218 5.67 -15.07 -8.55
N ARG A 219 5.11 -14.79 -9.74
CA ARG A 219 5.76 -15.11 -11.02
C ARG A 219 7.10 -14.39 -11.21
N PHE A 220 7.31 -13.25 -10.56
CA PHE A 220 8.62 -12.60 -10.51
C PHE A 220 9.67 -13.48 -9.83
N ASP A 221 9.31 -14.20 -8.76
CA ASP A 221 10.25 -15.10 -8.07
C ASP A 221 10.60 -16.33 -8.93
N ARG A 222 9.65 -16.82 -9.75
CA ARG A 222 9.93 -17.87 -10.75
C ARG A 222 10.88 -17.39 -11.84
N PHE A 223 10.71 -16.14 -12.29
CA PHE A 223 11.61 -15.50 -13.24
C PHE A 223 13.04 -15.37 -12.68
N LEU A 224 13.19 -14.92 -11.42
CA LEU A 224 14.49 -14.88 -10.74
C LEU A 224 15.12 -16.27 -10.56
N ALA A 225 14.30 -17.33 -10.52
CA ALA A 225 14.76 -18.72 -10.44
C ALA A 225 15.14 -19.34 -11.80
N GLY A 226 15.08 -18.57 -12.89
CA GLY A 226 15.47 -19.01 -14.24
C GLY A 226 14.30 -19.40 -15.15
N GLU A 227 13.05 -19.34 -14.68
CA GLU A 227 11.88 -19.53 -15.54
C GLU A 227 11.56 -18.22 -16.29
N HIS A 228 12.37 -17.88 -17.29
CA HIS A 228 12.29 -16.59 -17.99
C HIS A 228 10.92 -16.32 -18.65
N SER A 229 10.18 -17.36 -19.01
CA SER A 229 8.81 -17.26 -19.54
C SER A 229 7.76 -16.86 -18.49
N ALA A 230 8.12 -16.86 -17.20
CA ALA A 230 7.20 -16.46 -16.13
C ALA A 230 6.84 -14.96 -16.17
N LEU A 231 7.69 -14.13 -16.81
CA LEU A 231 7.38 -12.74 -17.13
C LEU A 231 7.23 -12.56 -18.64
N SER A 232 6.19 -11.82 -19.02
CA SER A 232 6.01 -11.32 -20.39
C SER A 232 7.12 -10.34 -20.77
N ALA A 233 7.30 -10.11 -22.08
CA ALA A 233 8.26 -9.12 -22.58
C ALA A 233 8.03 -7.71 -22.00
N GLN A 234 6.77 -7.34 -21.72
CA GLN A 234 6.43 -6.05 -21.11
C GLN A 234 6.89 -5.98 -19.65
N GLU A 235 6.61 -7.02 -18.87
CA GLU A 235 7.04 -7.12 -17.47
C GLU A 235 8.57 -7.12 -17.35
N GLN A 236 9.28 -7.76 -18.30
CA GLN A 236 10.74 -7.74 -18.34
C GLN A 236 11.29 -6.33 -18.65
N ARG A 237 10.71 -5.60 -19.60
CA ARG A 237 11.07 -4.17 -19.82
C ARG A 237 10.77 -3.33 -18.59
N GLY A 238 9.64 -3.58 -17.93
CA GLY A 238 9.28 -2.93 -16.68
C GLY A 238 10.29 -3.16 -15.56
N LEU A 239 10.78 -4.40 -15.41
CA LEU A 239 11.80 -4.76 -14.45
C LEU A 239 13.14 -4.08 -14.76
N GLU A 240 13.57 -4.10 -16.03
CA GLU A 240 14.76 -3.38 -16.47
C GLU A 240 14.63 -1.86 -16.21
N ALA A 241 13.49 -1.27 -16.57
CA ALA A 241 13.18 0.13 -16.30
C ALA A 241 13.19 0.43 -14.79
N PHE A 242 12.65 -0.46 -13.96
CA PHE A 242 12.63 -0.30 -12.50
C PHE A 242 14.04 -0.23 -11.92
N VAL A 243 14.94 -1.10 -12.37
CA VAL A 243 16.34 -1.11 -11.95
C VAL A 243 17.08 0.14 -12.47
N THR A 244 17.01 0.40 -13.77
CA THR A 244 17.78 1.48 -14.43
C THR A 244 17.25 2.89 -14.12
N THR A 245 15.99 3.00 -13.70
CA THR A 245 15.42 4.27 -13.23
C THR A 245 15.92 4.64 -11.84
N GLY A 246 16.35 3.66 -11.05
CA GLY A 246 16.89 3.85 -9.70
C GLY A 246 15.92 3.51 -8.57
N CYS A 247 14.76 2.90 -8.88
CA CYS A 247 13.77 2.50 -7.87
C CYS A 247 14.36 1.49 -6.86
N THR A 248 15.33 0.68 -7.29
CA THR A 248 16.06 -0.30 -6.47
C THR A 248 16.92 0.31 -5.37
N THR A 249 17.20 1.62 -5.41
CA THR A 249 17.87 2.33 -4.30
C THR A 249 17.09 2.16 -2.99
N CYS A 250 15.76 2.14 -3.08
CA CYS A 250 14.87 2.03 -1.92
C CYS A 250 14.12 0.69 -1.90
N HIS A 251 13.70 0.20 -3.06
CA HIS A 251 12.89 -1.00 -3.22
C HIS A 251 13.71 -2.18 -3.72
N ASN A 252 14.32 -2.90 -2.78
CA ASN A 252 15.20 -4.04 -3.05
C ASN A 252 14.97 -5.16 -2.03
N GLY A 253 15.74 -6.24 -2.15
CA GLY A 253 15.70 -7.37 -1.24
C GLY A 253 14.45 -8.24 -1.39
N PRO A 254 14.21 -9.15 -0.43
CA PRO A 254 13.16 -10.15 -0.53
C PRO A 254 11.75 -9.56 -0.55
N ALA A 255 11.49 -8.41 0.07
CA ALA A 255 10.18 -7.76 0.06
C ALA A 255 10.03 -6.63 -0.97
N VAL A 256 11.04 -6.41 -1.84
CA VAL A 256 11.02 -5.31 -2.83
C VAL A 256 10.75 -3.96 -2.13
N GLY A 257 11.46 -3.72 -1.02
CA GLY A 257 11.16 -2.68 -0.04
C GLY A 257 11.24 -3.20 1.39
N GLY A 258 10.89 -2.36 2.36
CA GLY A 258 10.87 -2.73 3.78
C GLY A 258 12.22 -2.70 4.49
N ALA A 259 13.33 -2.47 3.77
CA ALA A 259 14.69 -2.60 4.29
C ALA A 259 15.36 -1.28 4.72
N SER A 260 14.68 -0.14 4.54
CA SER A 260 15.22 1.17 4.91
C SER A 260 14.11 2.18 5.26
N PHE A 261 14.53 3.30 5.86
CA PHE A 261 13.71 4.49 6.01
C PHE A 261 14.15 5.51 4.96
N GLN A 262 13.20 6.14 4.27
CA GLN A 262 13.49 7.13 3.24
C GLN A 262 12.54 8.32 3.38
N LYS A 263 13.05 9.51 3.04
CA LYS A 263 12.25 10.73 3.02
C LYS A 263 11.24 10.67 1.88
N LEU A 264 9.97 10.90 2.17
CA LEU A 264 8.97 11.14 1.13
C LEU A 264 9.18 12.56 0.59
N GLY A 265 9.48 12.67 -0.71
CA GLY A 265 9.97 13.87 -1.35
C GLY A 265 11.47 14.08 -1.18
N LEU A 266 12.28 13.05 -1.49
CA LEU A 266 13.74 13.08 -1.36
C LEU A 266 14.39 14.10 -2.32
N VAL A 267 13.91 14.19 -3.56
CA VAL A 267 14.47 15.08 -4.60
C VAL A 267 13.62 16.34 -4.75
N GLU A 268 12.30 16.17 -4.89
CA GLU A 268 11.33 17.27 -4.83
C GLU A 268 10.45 17.08 -3.59
N ALA A 269 10.16 18.16 -2.86
CA ALA A 269 9.30 18.08 -1.68
C ALA A 269 7.91 17.54 -2.04
N TYR A 270 7.44 16.53 -1.31
CA TYR A 270 6.11 15.97 -1.54
C TYR A 270 5.04 16.97 -1.05
N PRO A 271 4.05 17.32 -1.89
CA PRO A 271 3.09 18.36 -1.56
C PRO A 271 2.18 17.93 -0.41
N ALA A 272 1.85 18.88 0.48
CA ALA A 272 0.91 18.70 1.57
C ALA A 272 1.22 17.54 2.54
N LEU A 273 2.49 17.16 2.68
CA LEU A 273 2.91 16.17 3.69
C LEU A 273 2.78 16.75 5.10
N THR A 274 1.76 16.31 5.83
CA THR A 274 1.51 16.72 7.23
C THR A 274 1.89 15.65 8.24
N ASP A 275 1.85 14.38 7.85
CA ASP A 275 2.34 13.26 8.65
C ASP A 275 3.87 13.37 8.82
N ALA A 276 4.32 13.43 10.07
CA ALA A 276 5.73 13.60 10.39
C ALA A 276 6.54 12.29 10.21
N GLY A 277 5.87 11.16 10.01
CA GLY A 277 6.48 9.86 9.76
C GLY A 277 7.27 9.37 10.96
N ARG A 278 8.53 9.00 10.71
CA ARG A 278 9.46 8.45 11.70
C ARG A 278 9.76 9.40 12.86
N PHE A 279 9.69 10.71 12.64
CA PHE A 279 9.77 11.70 13.71
C PHE A 279 8.79 11.41 14.86
N ASP A 280 7.59 10.89 14.57
CA ASP A 280 6.61 10.59 15.62
C ASP A 280 7.09 9.51 16.58
N ALA A 281 7.98 8.62 16.11
CA ALA A 281 8.59 7.57 16.92
C ALA A 281 9.89 8.04 17.60
N THR A 282 10.75 8.77 16.89
CA THR A 282 12.12 9.07 17.35
C THR A 282 12.27 10.42 18.03
N LYS A 283 11.38 11.37 17.71
CA LYS A 283 11.47 12.80 18.09
C LYS A 283 12.73 13.50 17.58
N ASN A 284 13.45 12.91 16.63
CA ASN A 284 14.58 13.53 15.95
C ASN A 284 14.09 14.26 14.70
N GLU A 285 14.33 15.57 14.61
CA GLU A 285 13.90 16.40 13.45
C GLU A 285 14.47 15.91 12.11
N ASP A 286 15.64 15.27 12.11
CA ASP A 286 16.22 14.69 10.88
C ASP A 286 15.37 13.53 10.31
N ASP A 287 14.55 12.89 11.15
CA ASP A 287 13.62 11.82 10.74
C ASP A 287 12.26 12.37 10.24
N ARG A 288 12.06 13.69 10.19
CA ARG A 288 10.78 14.28 9.77
C ARG A 288 10.50 13.99 8.28
N GLY A 289 9.33 13.40 8.03
CA GLY A 289 8.89 13.00 6.70
C GLY A 289 9.59 11.73 6.18
N TYR A 290 10.38 11.04 7.02
CA TYR A 290 10.90 9.72 6.70
C TYR A 290 9.87 8.66 7.02
N PHE A 291 9.73 7.68 6.13
CA PHE A 291 8.87 6.53 6.32
C PHE A 291 9.66 5.26 6.01
N ARG A 292 9.27 4.15 6.62
CA ARG A 292 9.74 2.83 6.18
C ARG A 292 9.30 2.67 4.73
N VAL A 293 10.24 2.36 3.84
CA VAL A 293 9.91 2.05 2.45
C VAL A 293 8.95 0.84 2.45
N PRO A 294 7.73 0.94 1.87
CA PRO A 294 6.79 -0.17 1.91
C PRO A 294 7.26 -1.32 1.00
N THR A 295 6.86 -2.54 1.34
CA THR A 295 6.93 -3.69 0.42
C THR A 295 6.12 -3.39 -0.84
N LEU A 296 6.63 -3.77 -2.01
CA LEU A 296 5.87 -3.72 -3.27
C LEU A 296 5.28 -5.08 -3.66
N ARG A 297 5.49 -6.13 -2.86
CA ARG A 297 4.77 -7.39 -3.06
C ARG A 297 3.28 -7.17 -2.87
N ASN A 298 2.49 -7.71 -3.78
CA ASN A 298 1.04 -7.55 -3.86
C ASN A 298 0.56 -6.10 -4.06
N VAL A 299 1.42 -5.17 -4.48
CA VAL A 299 1.06 -3.73 -4.57
C VAL A 299 -0.18 -3.47 -5.43
N GLU A 300 -0.39 -4.23 -6.51
CA GLU A 300 -1.60 -4.13 -7.34
C GLU A 300 -2.90 -4.32 -6.54
N MET A 301 -2.85 -5.14 -5.49
CA MET A 301 -4.02 -5.56 -4.71
C MET A 301 -4.21 -4.76 -3.43
N THR A 302 -3.27 -3.88 -3.08
CA THR A 302 -3.23 -3.20 -1.77
C THR A 302 -3.44 -1.70 -1.86
N GLY A 303 -4.01 -1.20 -2.95
CA GLY A 303 -4.47 0.18 -3.03
C GLY A 303 -5.60 0.46 -2.03
N PRO A 304 -5.88 1.74 -1.71
CA PRO A 304 -5.17 2.93 -2.18
C PRO A 304 -3.78 3.11 -1.54
N TYR A 305 -2.92 3.92 -2.15
CA TYR A 305 -1.49 4.02 -1.91
C TYR A 305 -1.09 5.25 -1.07
N LEU A 306 0.16 5.24 -0.61
CA LEU A 306 0.76 6.11 0.44
C LEU A 306 0.29 5.80 1.85
N HIS A 307 1.01 6.39 2.82
CA HIS A 307 0.78 6.21 4.25
C HIS A 307 -0.62 6.63 4.68
N ASP A 308 -1.32 7.47 3.92
CA ASP A 308 -2.66 7.99 4.19
C ASP A 308 -3.73 7.46 3.22
N GLY A 309 -3.33 6.62 2.24
CA GLY A 309 -4.25 6.10 1.23
C GLY A 309 -4.83 7.17 0.29
N SER A 310 -4.13 8.29 0.08
CA SER A 310 -4.59 9.41 -0.73
C SER A 310 -4.55 9.15 -2.25
N VAL A 311 -3.73 8.21 -2.72
CA VAL A 311 -3.55 7.93 -4.15
C VAL A 311 -4.31 6.67 -4.54
N LYS A 312 -5.20 6.74 -5.53
CA LYS A 312 -6.13 5.63 -5.82
C LYS A 312 -5.59 4.60 -6.81
N ASP A 313 -4.75 5.02 -7.75
CA ASP A 313 -4.31 4.19 -8.87
C ASP A 313 -2.78 4.07 -8.94
N LEU A 314 -2.33 2.88 -9.36
CA LEU A 314 -0.92 2.53 -9.40
C LEU A 314 -0.12 3.37 -10.42
N PRO A 315 -0.62 3.68 -11.64
CA PRO A 315 0.09 4.56 -12.57
C PRO A 315 0.39 5.94 -11.99
N THR A 316 -0.59 6.56 -11.31
CA THR A 316 -0.38 7.84 -10.62
C THR A 316 0.68 7.71 -9.53
N MET A 317 0.62 6.64 -8.72
CA MET A 317 1.63 6.39 -7.69
C MET A 317 3.06 6.28 -8.28
N VAL A 318 3.22 5.54 -9.38
CA VAL A 318 4.51 5.40 -10.08
C VAL A 318 5.03 6.76 -10.56
N ARG A 319 4.18 7.60 -11.15
CA ARG A 319 4.57 8.95 -11.60
C ARG A 319 5.00 9.84 -10.42
N LEU A 320 4.26 9.79 -9.32
CA LEU A 320 4.58 10.54 -8.11
C LEU A 320 5.94 10.10 -7.54
N MET A 321 6.23 8.80 -7.51
CA MET A 321 7.54 8.31 -7.05
C MET A 321 8.67 8.71 -8.01
N GLY A 322 8.47 8.58 -9.32
CA GLY A 322 9.43 9.05 -10.32
C GLY A 322 9.78 10.53 -10.14
N ARG A 323 8.76 11.38 -9.93
CA ARG A 323 8.96 12.82 -9.71
C ARG A 323 9.61 13.12 -8.37
N TYR A 324 8.94 12.78 -7.27
CA TYR A 324 9.33 13.29 -5.95
C TYR A 324 10.53 12.56 -5.34
N GLN A 325 10.75 11.29 -5.69
CA GLN A 325 11.90 10.54 -5.18
C GLN A 325 13.11 10.60 -6.11
N LEU A 326 12.91 10.77 -7.42
CA LEU A 326 13.99 10.62 -8.42
C LEU A 326 14.17 11.85 -9.34
N GLY A 327 13.31 12.87 -9.25
CA GLY A 327 13.36 14.05 -10.12
C GLY A 327 13.08 13.73 -11.59
N ARG A 328 12.36 12.64 -11.88
CA ARG A 328 12.10 12.13 -13.23
C ARG A 328 10.64 12.32 -13.62
N THR A 329 10.42 12.86 -14.81
CA THR A 329 9.11 12.84 -15.47
C THR A 329 9.03 11.60 -16.36
N LEU A 330 8.33 10.58 -15.89
CA LEU A 330 8.16 9.32 -16.61
C LEU A 330 7.12 9.46 -17.73
N LYS A 331 7.45 9.00 -18.92
CA LYS A 331 6.53 8.94 -20.07
C LYS A 331 5.52 7.81 -19.88
N ASP A 332 4.40 7.89 -20.59
CA ASP A 332 3.30 6.93 -20.44
C ASP A 332 3.73 5.48 -20.68
N GLY A 333 4.51 5.22 -21.75
CA GLY A 333 5.02 3.87 -22.01
C GLY A 333 5.98 3.35 -20.93
N GLU A 334 6.77 4.23 -20.28
CA GLU A 334 7.62 3.83 -19.16
C GLU A 334 6.79 3.48 -17.93
N VAL A 335 5.75 4.27 -17.66
CA VAL A 335 4.80 3.99 -16.57
C VAL A 335 4.06 2.69 -16.81
N ASP A 336 3.62 2.43 -18.04
CA ASP A 336 2.92 1.19 -18.39
C ASP A 336 3.81 -0.04 -18.20
N ASP A 337 5.06 0.01 -18.66
CA ASP A 337 6.04 -1.07 -18.46
C ASP A 337 6.33 -1.26 -16.96
N LEU A 338 6.58 -0.18 -16.20
CA LEU A 338 6.80 -0.25 -14.74
C LEU A 338 5.60 -0.85 -14.01
N VAL A 339 4.38 -0.41 -14.34
CA VAL A 339 3.15 -0.94 -13.76
C VAL A 339 3.00 -2.43 -14.11
N ALA A 340 3.27 -2.85 -15.34
CA ALA A 340 3.25 -4.26 -15.72
C ALA A 340 4.19 -5.09 -14.82
N PHE A 341 5.43 -4.62 -14.61
CA PHE A 341 6.33 -5.26 -13.65
C PHE A 341 5.78 -5.31 -12.23
N LEU A 342 5.23 -4.21 -11.70
CA LEU A 342 4.67 -4.19 -10.35
C LEU A 342 3.53 -5.20 -10.17
N LYS A 343 2.71 -5.43 -11.21
CA LYS A 343 1.67 -6.48 -11.22
C LYS A 343 2.24 -7.90 -11.18
N SER A 344 3.48 -8.07 -11.63
CA SER A 344 4.19 -9.35 -11.51
C SER A 344 4.60 -9.71 -10.08
N LEU A 345 4.54 -8.74 -9.17
CA LEU A 345 4.80 -8.91 -7.74
C LEU A 345 3.57 -9.40 -6.95
N THR A 346 2.41 -9.55 -7.60
CA THR A 346 1.22 -10.16 -7.00
C THR A 346 1.44 -11.66 -6.87
N GLY A 347 1.60 -12.11 -5.63
CA GLY A 347 1.83 -13.51 -5.30
C GLY A 347 0.53 -14.30 -5.12
N GLU A 348 0.68 -15.61 -5.04
CA GLU A 348 -0.45 -16.50 -4.71
C GLU A 348 -0.71 -16.44 -3.20
N LEU A 349 -1.98 -16.22 -2.83
CA LEU A 349 -2.38 -16.32 -1.42
C LEU A 349 -2.20 -17.77 -0.94
N PRO A 350 -1.77 -18.00 0.32
CA PRO A 350 -1.73 -19.35 0.84
C PRO A 350 -3.13 -19.99 0.82
N PRO A 351 -3.23 -21.33 0.69
CA PRO A 351 -4.49 -22.05 0.77
C PRO A 351 -5.31 -21.67 2.01
N ALA A 352 -6.64 -21.74 1.90
CA ALA A 352 -7.55 -21.33 2.97
C ALA A 352 -7.19 -22.00 4.31
N GLU A 353 -6.86 -23.28 4.31
CA GLU A 353 -6.51 -24.06 5.51
C GLU A 353 -5.27 -23.52 6.25
N ARG A 354 -4.42 -22.76 5.56
CA ARG A 354 -3.24 -22.12 6.16
C ARG A 354 -3.53 -20.75 6.75
N ILE A 355 -4.60 -20.07 6.31
CA ILE A 355 -4.93 -18.69 6.70
C ILE A 355 -6.25 -18.56 7.48
N SER A 356 -7.12 -19.56 7.48
CA SER A 356 -8.40 -19.58 8.24
C SER A 356 -8.30 -20.25 9.59
#